data_AF-A0A1H8FX98-F1
#
_entry.id   AF-A0A1H8FX98-F1
#
_cell.length_a   1.000
_cell.length_b   1.000
_cell.length_c   1.000
_cell.angle_alpha   90.00
_cell.angle_beta   90.00
_cell.angle_gamma   90.00
#
_symmetry.space_group_name_H-M   'P 1'
#
loop_
_entity.id
_entity.type
_entity.pdbx_description
1 polymer ?
#
loop_
_entity_poly.entity_id
_entity_poly.type
_entity_poly.pdbx_seq_one_letter_code
_entity_poly.pdbx_strand_id
1 'polypeptide(L)'
;MALELDTHSNELGEILKVVDESVRLLNHFSQDEGIGLVQGISEKVEWSLDRLLAGNRVHKHSQLHEVVYFLDLACFSLLKMNGDSFHIYLQEVNQRYRVLLRTLYISHRRGGKV
;
A
#
# COMPACT_ATOMS: atom_id res chain seq x y z
N MET A 1 26.64 4.59 -16.58
CA MET A 1 25.37 5.01 -15.93
C MET A 1 24.52 3.78 -15.65
N ALA A 2 24.91 2.97 -14.66
CA ALA A 2 24.18 1.74 -14.27
C ALA A 2 23.76 1.76 -12.79
N LEU A 3 24.10 2.82 -12.05
CA LEU A 3 23.92 2.92 -10.58
C LEU A 3 22.57 3.51 -10.16
N GLU A 4 21.77 4.07 -11.08
CA GLU A 4 20.45 4.61 -10.75
C GLU A 4 19.33 3.56 -10.82
N LEU A 5 19.55 2.42 -11.51
CA LEU A 5 18.53 1.38 -11.65
C LEU A 5 18.35 0.54 -10.36
N ASP A 6 19.42 0.33 -9.59
CA ASP A 6 19.36 -0.50 -8.37
C ASP A 6 18.68 0.20 -7.18
N THR A 7 18.88 1.51 -7.02
CA THR A 7 18.27 2.30 -5.92
C THR A 7 16.77 2.49 -6.10
N HIS A 8 16.29 2.66 -7.33
CA HIS A 8 14.86 2.83 -7.62
C HIS A 8 14.07 1.52 -7.48
N SER A 9 14.69 0.37 -7.79
CA SER A 9 14.10 -0.94 -7.55
C SER A 9 13.97 -1.25 -6.05
N ASN A 10 14.88 -0.74 -5.23
CA ASN A 10 14.84 -0.96 -3.79
C ASN A 10 13.72 -0.16 -3.12
N GLU A 11 13.56 1.12 -3.45
CA GLU A 11 12.52 1.97 -2.84
C GLU A 11 11.09 1.52 -3.19
N LEU A 12 10.84 1.11 -4.44
CA LEU A 12 9.53 0.55 -4.82
C LEU A 12 9.27 -0.79 -4.09
N GLY A 13 10.31 -1.60 -3.94
CA GLY A 13 10.25 -2.85 -3.17
C GLY A 13 9.92 -2.60 -1.69
N GLU A 14 10.47 -1.55 -1.09
CA GLU A 14 10.17 -1.14 0.28
C GLU A 14 8.71 -0.68 0.42
N ILE A 15 8.21 0.15 -0.50
CA ILE A 15 6.80 0.58 -0.51
C ILE A 15 5.88 -0.65 -0.63
N LEU A 16 6.20 -1.60 -1.52
CA LEU A 16 5.40 -2.81 -1.69
C LEU A 16 5.38 -3.69 -0.44
N LYS A 17 6.51 -3.81 0.29
CA LYS A 17 6.58 -4.52 1.57
C LYS A 17 5.69 -3.85 2.62
N VAL A 18 5.80 -2.52 2.74
CA VAL A 18 4.98 -1.74 3.66
C VAL A 18 3.49 -1.91 3.35
N VAL A 19 3.11 -1.84 2.07
CA VAL A 19 1.73 -2.06 1.64
C VAL A 19 1.24 -3.47 1.96
N ASP A 20 2.00 -4.52 1.64
CA ASP A 20 1.64 -5.91 1.99
C ASP A 20 1.44 -6.10 3.49
N GLU A 21 2.37 -5.56 4.30
CA GLU A 21 2.26 -5.61 5.75
C GLU A 21 1.00 -4.89 6.26
N SER A 22 0.77 -3.65 5.82
CA SER A 22 -0.40 -2.85 6.22
C SER A 22 -1.72 -3.50 5.81
N VAL A 23 -1.81 -4.06 4.61
CA VAL A 23 -2.99 -4.81 4.15
C VAL A 23 -3.23 -6.02 5.03
N ARG A 24 -2.19 -6.78 5.39
CA ARG A 24 -2.32 -7.95 6.27
C ARG A 24 -2.78 -7.54 7.66
N LEU A 25 -2.16 -6.52 8.25
CA LEU A 25 -2.53 -6.05 9.58
C LEU A 25 -3.98 -5.55 9.63
N LEU A 26 -4.40 -4.73 8.67
CA LEU A 26 -5.79 -4.26 8.62
C LEU A 26 -6.81 -5.38 8.36
N ASN A 27 -6.44 -6.43 7.62
CA ASN A 27 -7.33 -7.58 7.43
C ASN A 27 -7.52 -8.45 8.67
N HIS A 28 -6.55 -8.42 9.60
CA HIS A 28 -6.64 -9.14 10.87
C HIS A 28 -7.07 -8.24 12.02
N PHE A 29 -7.26 -6.94 11.75
CA PHE A 29 -7.67 -5.97 12.74
C PHE A 29 -8.91 -6.43 13.50
N SER A 30 -8.75 -6.55 14.82
CA SER A 30 -9.86 -6.65 15.76
C SER A 30 -9.92 -5.40 16.63
N GLN A 31 -11.09 -5.04 17.15
CA GLN A 31 -11.24 -3.86 18.02
C GLN A 31 -10.32 -3.92 19.25
N ASP A 32 -9.90 -5.12 19.66
CA ASP A 32 -8.98 -5.37 20.77
C ASP A 32 -7.51 -5.06 20.44
N GLU A 33 -7.12 -5.03 19.15
CA GLU A 33 -5.74 -4.74 18.71
C GLU A 33 -5.36 -3.26 18.84
N GLY A 34 -6.36 -2.41 19.12
CA GLY A 34 -6.16 -1.06 19.63
C GLY A 34 -5.74 -0.01 18.61
N ILE A 35 -6.00 1.25 18.96
CA ILE A 35 -5.71 2.45 18.16
C ILE A 35 -4.21 2.57 17.82
N GLY A 36 -3.31 2.09 18.70
CA GLY A 36 -1.87 2.17 18.50
C GLY A 36 -1.37 1.40 17.28
N LEU A 37 -1.95 0.23 17.00
CA LEU A 37 -1.63 -0.54 15.78
C LEU A 37 -2.02 0.25 14.53
N VAL A 38 -3.23 0.83 14.54
CA VAL A 38 -3.74 1.62 13.41
C VAL A 38 -2.90 2.88 13.19
N GLN A 39 -2.44 3.54 14.25
CA GLN A 39 -1.52 4.69 14.15
C GLN A 39 -0.22 4.29 13.46
N GLY A 40 0.40 3.17 13.86
CA GLY A 40 1.62 2.68 13.22
C GLY A 40 1.42 2.32 11.74
N ILE A 41 0.25 1.78 11.37
CA ILE A 41 -0.10 1.53 9.96
C ILE A 41 -0.28 2.87 9.23
N SER A 42 -0.96 3.83 9.84
CA SER A 42 -1.18 5.17 9.26
C SER A 42 0.14 5.88 8.95
N GLU A 43 1.10 5.87 9.86
CA GLU A 43 2.43 6.48 9.65
C GLU A 43 3.19 5.83 8.48
N LYS A 44 3.14 4.49 8.39
CA LYS A 44 3.73 3.73 7.28
C LYS A 44 3.07 4.04 5.93
N VAL A 45 1.76 4.24 5.94
CA VAL A 45 0.96 4.59 4.75
C VAL A 45 1.27 6.01 4.30
N GLU A 46 1.35 6.96 5.23
CA GLU A 46 1.72 8.35 4.96
C GLU A 46 3.13 8.42 4.35
N TRP A 47 4.10 7.71 4.94
CA TRP A 47 5.44 7.56 4.36
C TRP A 47 5.40 7.03 2.92
N SER A 48 4.52 6.06 2.63
CA SER A 48 4.38 5.49 1.30
C SER A 48 3.78 6.49 0.30
N LEU A 49 2.80 7.31 0.73
CA LEU A 49 2.22 8.38 -0.08
C LEU A 49 3.26 9.43 -0.44
N ASP A 50 4.02 9.91 0.54
CA ASP A 50 5.06 10.91 0.35
C ASP A 50 6.07 10.47 -0.72
N ARG A 51 6.50 9.20 -0.68
CA ARG A 51 7.43 8.64 -1.66
C ARG A 51 6.84 8.50 -3.05
N LEU A 52 5.55 8.20 -3.17
CA LEU A 52 4.88 8.13 -4.46
C LEU A 52 4.67 9.53 -5.08
N LEU A 53 4.38 10.53 -4.24
CA LEU A 53 4.15 11.91 -4.64
C LEU A 53 5.45 12.64 -5.01
N ALA A 54 6.51 12.49 -4.22
CA ALA A 54 7.78 13.21 -4.39
C ALA A 54 8.49 12.94 -5.73
N GLY A 55 8.13 11.87 -6.45
CA GLY A 55 8.71 11.54 -7.75
C GLY A 55 7.75 11.58 -8.93
N ASN A 56 6.55 12.16 -8.79
CA ASN A 56 5.45 12.05 -9.78
C ASN A 56 5.19 10.59 -10.21
N ARG A 57 5.45 9.64 -9.31
CA ARG A 57 5.41 8.20 -9.58
C ARG A 57 3.98 7.67 -9.61
N VAL A 58 3.03 8.50 -9.18
CA VAL A 58 1.58 8.26 -9.23
C VAL A 58 1.15 7.81 -10.62
N HIS A 59 1.63 8.47 -11.68
CA HIS A 59 1.25 8.11 -13.06
C HIS A 59 1.83 6.77 -13.50
N LYS A 60 3.05 6.45 -13.06
CA LYS A 60 3.76 5.20 -13.42
C LYS A 60 3.27 4.00 -12.61
N HIS A 61 2.82 4.22 -11.39
CA HIS A 61 2.40 3.20 -10.44
C HIS A 61 1.00 3.49 -9.88
N SER A 62 0.04 3.79 -10.77
CA SER A 62 -1.32 4.19 -10.41
C SER A 62 -2.01 3.17 -9.51
N GLN A 63 -1.88 1.88 -9.80
CA GLN A 63 -2.45 0.80 -8.99
C GLN A 63 -1.88 0.76 -7.57
N LEU A 64 -0.59 1.02 -7.42
CA LEU A 64 0.04 1.07 -6.10
C LEU A 64 -0.45 2.29 -5.31
N HIS A 65 -0.51 3.45 -5.97
CA HIS A 65 -1.06 4.66 -5.37
C HIS A 65 -2.51 4.49 -4.91
N GLU A 66 -3.36 3.86 -5.73
CA GLU A 66 -4.74 3.58 -5.33
C GLU A 66 -4.82 2.69 -4.09
N VAL A 67 -3.99 1.64 -3.98
CA VAL A 67 -3.96 0.80 -2.77
C VAL A 67 -3.55 1.61 -1.55
N VAL A 68 -2.48 2.39 -1.65
CA VAL A 68 -1.99 3.22 -0.54
C VAL A 68 -3.05 4.26 -0.12
N TYR A 69 -3.74 4.87 -1.08
CA TYR A 69 -4.81 5.83 -0.82
C TYR A 69 -5.99 5.20 -0.06
N PHE A 70 -6.43 4.00 -0.45
CA PHE A 70 -7.51 3.33 0.27
C PHE A 70 -7.07 2.78 1.64
N LEU A 71 -5.78 2.45 1.82
CA LEU A 71 -5.22 2.15 3.13
C LEU A 71 -5.29 3.37 4.06
N ASP A 72 -4.99 4.56 3.53
CA ASP A 72 -5.10 5.81 4.29
C ASP A 72 -6.54 6.07 4.73
N LEU A 73 -7.51 5.93 3.82
CA LEU A 73 -8.94 6.05 4.15
C LEU A 73 -9.40 5.03 5.19
N ALA A 74 -8.93 3.79 5.12
CA ALA A 74 -9.24 2.76 6.11
C ALA A 74 -8.68 3.14 7.50
N CYS A 75 -7.44 3.61 7.58
CA CYS A 75 -6.82 4.11 8.80
C CYS A 75 -7.57 5.34 9.34
N PHE A 76 -7.88 6.30 8.48
CA PHE A 76 -8.65 7.48 8.82
C PHE A 76 -10.00 7.13 9.41
N SER A 77 -10.72 6.16 8.83
CA SER A 77 -12.01 5.72 9.34
C SER A 77 -11.89 5.16 10.76
N LEU A 78 -10.90 4.30 11.02
CA LEU A 78 -10.65 3.75 12.36
C LEU A 78 -10.21 4.81 13.37
N LEU A 79 -9.38 5.76 12.98
CA LEU A 79 -8.79 6.76 13.87
C LEU A 79 -9.69 7.97 14.14
N LYS A 80 -10.52 8.36 13.16
CA LYS A 80 -11.24 9.65 13.17
C LYS A 80 -12.76 9.51 13.03
N MET A 81 -13.25 8.35 12.60
CA MET A 81 -14.68 8.09 12.39
C MET A 81 -15.17 6.87 13.17
N ASN A 82 -14.47 6.45 14.23
CA ASN A 82 -14.82 5.27 15.04
C ASN A 82 -15.03 3.97 14.23
N GLY A 83 -14.46 3.88 13.02
CA GLY A 83 -14.59 2.72 12.13
C GLY A 83 -15.84 2.69 11.24
N ASP A 84 -16.66 3.74 11.18
CA ASP A 84 -17.96 3.74 10.47
C ASP A 84 -17.89 3.24 9.01
N SER A 85 -16.79 3.54 8.32
CA SER A 85 -16.56 3.16 6.91
C SER A 85 -15.40 2.18 6.74
N PHE A 86 -14.86 1.65 7.84
CA PHE A 86 -13.64 0.84 7.80
C PHE A 86 -13.80 -0.38 6.90
N HIS A 87 -14.88 -1.14 7.05
CA HIS A 87 -15.11 -2.34 6.24
C HIS A 87 -15.28 -2.04 4.76
N ILE A 88 -15.87 -0.91 4.40
CA ILE A 88 -16.00 -0.47 3.00
C ILE A 88 -14.61 -0.18 2.44
N TYR A 89 -13.80 0.61 3.15
CA TYR A 89 -12.45 0.92 2.68
C TYR A 89 -11.55 -0.32 2.66
N LEU A 90 -11.67 -1.23 3.61
CA LEU A 90 -10.92 -2.50 3.62
C LEU A 90 -11.30 -3.38 2.42
N GLN A 91 -12.57 -3.43 2.02
CA GLN A 91 -12.99 -4.12 0.79
C GLN A 91 -12.35 -3.50 -0.45
N GLU A 92 -12.36 -2.16 -0.54
CA GLU A 92 -11.74 -1.41 -1.65
C GLU A 92 -10.21 -1.62 -1.71
N VAL A 93 -9.54 -1.67 -0.54
CA VAL A 93 -8.12 -2.06 -0.39
C VAL A 93 -7.90 -3.45 -0.97
N ASN A 94 -8.66 -4.44 -0.50
CA ASN A 94 -8.49 -5.83 -0.92
C ASN A 94 -8.76 -6.06 -2.41
N GLN A 95 -9.71 -5.33 -2.99
CA GLN A 95 -9.97 -5.37 -4.42
C GLN A 95 -8.77 -4.85 -5.22
N ARG A 96 -8.25 -3.67 -4.89
CA ARG A 96 -7.13 -3.05 -5.60
C ARG A 96 -5.83 -3.78 -5.38
N TYR A 97 -5.59 -4.25 -4.16
CA TYR A 97 -4.41 -5.03 -3.81
C TYR A 97 -4.33 -6.33 -4.64
N ARG A 98 -5.46 -7.02 -4.84
CA ARG A 98 -5.51 -8.18 -5.76
C ARG A 98 -5.18 -7.80 -7.21
N VAL A 99 -5.64 -6.64 -7.68
CA VAL A 99 -5.30 -6.15 -9.02
C VAL A 99 -3.81 -5.85 -9.13
N LEU A 100 -3.22 -5.15 -8.15
CA LEU A 100 -1.79 -4.87 -8.06
C LEU A 100 -0.96 -6.15 -8.11
N LEU A 101 -1.28 -7.14 -7.28
CA LEU A 101 -0.58 -8.43 -7.25
C LEU A 101 -0.63 -9.14 -8.61
N ARG A 102 -1.79 -9.12 -9.29
CA ARG A 102 -1.91 -9.71 -10.64
C ARG A 102 -1.01 -8.99 -11.64
N THR A 103 -0.96 -7.66 -11.62
CA THR A 103 -0.09 -6.88 -12.50
C THR A 103 1.39 -7.19 -12.27
N LEU A 104 1.81 -7.26 -11.01
CA LEU A 104 3.18 -7.61 -10.63
C LEU A 104 3.53 -9.03 -11.09
N TYR A 105 2.65 -10.00 -10.87
CA TYR A 105 2.84 -11.37 -11.31
C TYR A 105 2.97 -11.48 -12.85
N ILE A 106 2.10 -10.81 -13.60
CA ILE A 106 2.16 -10.79 -15.08
C ILE A 106 3.46 -10.14 -15.56
N SER A 107 3.87 -9.04 -14.92
CA SER A 107 5.10 -8.33 -15.26
C SER A 107 6.33 -9.20 -15.00
N HIS A 108 6.37 -9.91 -13.87
CA HIS A 108 7.43 -10.85 -13.54
C HIS A 108 7.50 -12.01 -14.55
N ARG A 109 6.35 -12.59 -14.92
CA ARG A 109 6.28 -13.68 -15.90
C ARG A 109 6.72 -13.24 -17.32
N ARG A 110 6.54 -11.96 -17.68
CA ARG A 110 6.98 -11.41 -18.97
C ARG A 110 8.46 -10.98 -18.98
N GLY A 111 9.03 -10.65 -17.81
CA GLY A 111 10.45 -10.32 -17.64
C GLY A 111 11.38 -11.53 -17.54
N GLY A 112 10.85 -12.74 -17.35
CA GLY A 112 11.60 -14.00 -17.37
C GLY A 112 11.94 -14.47 -18.79
N LYS A 113 12.79 -13.72 -19.50
CA LYS A 113 13.63 -14.26 -20.58
C LYS A 113 15.06 -14.27 -20.09
N VAL A 114 15.52 -15.45 -19.66
CA VAL A 114 16.93 -15.80 -19.58
C VAL A 114 17.46 -15.94 -21.00
#